data_AF-A0A6P7TUG1-F1
#
_entry.id   AF-A0A6P7TUG1-F1
#
_cell.length_a   1.000
_cell.length_b   1.000
_cell.length_c   1.000
_cell.angle_alpha   90.00
_cell.angle_beta   90.00
_cell.angle_gamma   90.00
#
_symmetry.space_group_name_H-M   'P 1'
#
loop_
_entity.id
_entity.type
_entity.pdbx_description
1 polymer ?
#
loop_
_entity_poly.entity_id
_entity_poly.type
_entity_poly.pdbx_seq_one_letter_code
_entity_poly.pdbx_strand_id
1 'polypeptide(L)'
;MTYEIYKYTVRSLYATDKLTFTLLLTLKIDLQAQKIRHEEFLTFIKGGASLDLNTVAPKPYRWISDITWLNLVELSNLPQFSAILEQVTRNEKQWKSWFDKRCPEEEMIPDGYSTSLDSFRCLLLVRCWCPDRTLPQARNYIADTLGDVYTEGVILDLAKVWEESDSRTPLVGMLSMGADPSSNIEALAKKHKIECHALSMGQGQEVHARRLLQQGLQQGGWLLLQNCHLSLDFLTEIVETVLETENVHSQFRLWVTTEVHQKFLINLLQ
;
A
#
# COMPACT_ATOMS: atom_id res chain seq x y z
N MET A 1 -14.55 6.91 -7.03
CA MET A 1 -13.27 7.45 -6.54
C MET A 1 -12.38 7.65 -7.76
N THR A 2 -11.81 8.83 -7.97
CA THR A 2 -10.95 9.11 -9.14
C THR A 2 -9.54 8.55 -8.92
N TYR A 3 -8.86 8.20 -10.01
CA TYR A 3 -7.47 7.72 -9.98
C TYR A 3 -6.51 8.70 -9.28
N GLU A 4 -6.77 10.01 -9.38
CA GLU A 4 -5.96 11.02 -8.67
C GLU A 4 -6.03 10.89 -7.14
N ILE A 5 -7.21 10.58 -6.56
CA ILE A 5 -7.33 10.33 -5.11
C ILE A 5 -6.51 9.10 -4.73
N TYR A 6 -6.58 8.04 -5.55
CA TYR A 6 -5.77 6.84 -5.35
C TYR A 6 -4.26 7.16 -5.35
N LYS A 7 -3.77 7.93 -6.33
CA LYS A 7 -2.36 8.35 -6.38
C LYS A 7 -1.97 9.17 -5.15
N TYR A 8 -2.84 10.09 -4.73
CA TYR A 8 -2.64 10.90 -3.53
C TYR A 8 -2.52 10.04 -2.27
N THR A 9 -3.33 8.98 -2.12
CA THR A 9 -3.22 8.08 -0.97
C THR A 9 -2.00 7.18 -1.07
N VAL A 10 -1.76 6.56 -2.23
CA VAL A 10 -0.68 5.58 -2.39
C VAL A 10 0.72 6.21 -2.27
N ARG A 11 0.88 7.50 -2.58
CA ARG A 11 2.17 8.18 -2.41
C ARG A 11 2.61 8.33 -0.94
N SER A 12 1.67 8.33 0.01
CA SER A 12 1.98 8.40 1.44
C SER A 12 2.19 7.03 2.09
N LEU A 13 1.92 5.94 1.37
CA LEU A 13 2.08 4.57 1.87
C LEU A 13 3.47 4.01 1.57
N TYR A 14 3.99 3.20 2.49
CA TYR A 14 5.17 2.37 2.24
C TYR A 14 4.92 1.38 1.11
N ALA A 15 5.98 1.04 0.37
CA ALA A 15 5.91 0.11 -0.76
C ALA A 15 5.26 -1.24 -0.38
N THR A 16 5.47 -1.72 0.85
CA THR A 16 4.87 -2.95 1.39
C THR A 16 3.35 -2.87 1.55
N ASP A 17 2.81 -1.68 1.78
CA ASP A 17 1.40 -1.47 2.12
C ASP A 17 0.54 -1.12 0.90
N LYS A 18 1.16 -0.63 -0.19
CA LYS A 18 0.46 -0.18 -1.40
C LYS A 18 -0.43 -1.27 -2.00
N LEU A 19 0.07 -2.49 -2.13
CA LEU A 19 -0.68 -3.59 -2.73
C LEU A 19 -1.87 -4.00 -1.83
N THR A 20 -1.63 -4.09 -0.53
CA THR A 20 -2.68 -4.41 0.46
C THR A 20 -3.79 -3.35 0.44
N PHE A 21 -3.43 -2.07 0.46
CA PHE A 21 -4.40 -0.98 0.34
C PHE A 21 -5.21 -1.08 -0.95
N THR A 22 -4.54 -1.30 -2.08
CA THR A 22 -5.21 -1.39 -3.39
C THR A 22 -6.14 -2.60 -3.46
N LEU A 23 -5.74 -3.75 -2.89
CA LEU A 23 -6.59 -4.93 -2.78
C LEU A 23 -7.82 -4.66 -1.91
N LEU A 24 -7.64 -4.04 -0.73
CA LEU A 24 -8.75 -3.69 0.16
C LEU A 24 -9.73 -2.72 -0.49
N LEU A 25 -9.22 -1.72 -1.21
CA LEU A 25 -10.03 -0.81 -2.01
C LEU A 25 -10.84 -1.56 -3.07
N THR A 26 -10.20 -2.45 -3.82
CA THR A 26 -10.84 -3.27 -4.86
C THR A 26 -11.96 -4.12 -4.27
N LEU A 27 -11.69 -4.82 -3.16
CA LEU A 27 -12.69 -5.62 -2.44
C LEU A 27 -13.85 -4.77 -1.94
N LYS A 28 -13.59 -3.56 -1.41
CA LYS A 28 -14.65 -2.66 -0.95
C LYS A 28 -15.54 -2.18 -2.09
N ILE A 29 -14.96 -1.85 -3.24
CA ILE A 29 -15.70 -1.44 -4.44
C ILE A 29 -16.59 -2.59 -4.92
N ASP A 30 -16.05 -3.80 -5.06
CA ASP A 30 -16.82 -4.94 -5.57
C ASP A 30 -17.87 -5.47 -4.57
N LEU A 31 -17.62 -5.34 -3.25
CA LEU A 31 -18.63 -5.58 -2.21
C LEU A 31 -19.80 -4.60 -2.36
N GLN A 32 -19.51 -3.31 -2.52
CA GLN A 32 -20.54 -2.29 -2.68
C GLN A 32 -21.30 -2.46 -4.00
N ALA A 33 -20.61 -2.87 -5.06
CA ALA A 33 -21.20 -3.17 -6.37
C ALA A 33 -21.93 -4.54 -6.43
N GLN A 34 -21.95 -5.30 -5.33
CA GLN A 34 -22.56 -6.64 -5.23
C GLN A 34 -21.99 -7.67 -6.22
N LYS A 35 -20.75 -7.47 -6.69
CA LYS A 35 -20.03 -8.46 -7.53
C LYS A 35 -19.48 -9.62 -6.68
N ILE A 36 -19.14 -9.32 -5.43
CA ILE A 36 -18.69 -10.30 -4.43
C ILE A 36 -19.63 -10.30 -3.23
N ARG A 37 -19.95 -11.49 -2.72
CA ARG A 37 -20.81 -11.64 -1.55
C ARG A 37 -19.99 -11.51 -0.26
N HIS A 38 -20.66 -11.14 0.82
CA HIS A 38 -20.01 -11.02 2.12
C HIS A 38 -19.42 -12.34 2.63
N GLU A 39 -20.10 -13.47 2.38
CA GLU A 39 -19.59 -14.81 2.69
C GLU A 39 -18.26 -15.10 1.97
N GLU A 40 -18.18 -14.78 0.67
CA GLU A 40 -16.97 -14.98 -0.12
C GLU A 40 -15.81 -14.10 0.37
N PHE A 41 -16.11 -12.85 0.76
CA PHE A 41 -15.14 -11.98 1.40
C PHE A 41 -14.64 -12.54 2.74
N LEU A 42 -15.53 -13.07 3.58
CA LEU A 42 -15.13 -13.68 4.85
C LEU A 42 -14.26 -14.92 4.62
N THR A 43 -14.61 -15.77 3.65
CA THR A 43 -13.79 -16.92 3.24
C THR A 43 -12.40 -16.47 2.78
N PHE A 44 -12.28 -15.38 2.02
CA PHE A 44 -10.98 -14.84 1.59
C PHE A 44 -10.10 -14.42 2.78
N ILE A 45 -10.68 -13.73 3.77
CA ILE A 45 -9.95 -13.18 4.91
C ILE A 45 -9.59 -14.26 5.94
N LYS A 46 -10.54 -15.13 6.28
CA LYS A 46 -10.40 -16.10 7.37
C LYS A 46 -9.86 -17.44 6.90
N GLY A 47 -10.23 -17.87 5.69
CA GLY A 47 -10.02 -19.25 5.24
C GLY A 47 -10.53 -20.27 6.26
N GLY A 48 -9.88 -21.43 6.32
CA GLY A 48 -10.21 -22.51 7.26
C GLY A 48 -9.66 -22.33 8.68
N ALA A 49 -9.29 -21.12 9.09
CA ALA A 49 -8.61 -20.88 10.37
C ALA A 49 -9.44 -21.26 11.61
N SER A 50 -10.77 -21.35 11.48
CA SER A 50 -11.68 -21.76 12.56
C SER A 50 -12.03 -23.25 12.54
N LEU A 51 -11.51 -24.02 11.58
CA LEU A 51 -11.80 -25.45 11.42
C LEU A 51 -10.74 -26.30 12.13
N ASP A 52 -11.17 -27.48 12.60
CA ASP A 52 -10.29 -28.50 13.19
C ASP A 52 -10.17 -29.69 12.22
N LEU A 53 -8.93 -30.10 11.94
CA LEU A 53 -8.63 -31.22 11.03
C LEU A 53 -9.33 -32.53 11.43
N ASN A 54 -9.60 -32.74 12.72
CA ASN A 54 -10.26 -33.95 13.22
C ASN A 54 -11.78 -33.95 13.00
N THR A 55 -12.35 -32.80 12.64
CA THR A 55 -13.80 -32.62 12.49
C THR A 55 -14.25 -32.50 11.03
N VAL A 56 -13.30 -32.36 10.10
CA VAL A 56 -13.56 -32.22 8.66
C VAL A 56 -13.33 -33.51 7.89
N ALA A 57 -13.69 -33.52 6.61
CA ALA A 57 -13.37 -34.63 5.71
C ALA A 57 -11.86 -34.95 5.74
N PRO A 58 -11.47 -36.23 5.74
CA PRO A 58 -10.07 -36.60 5.85
C PRO A 58 -9.27 -36.10 4.64
N LYS A 59 -8.09 -35.57 4.90
CA LYS A 59 -7.18 -35.11 3.85
C LYS A 59 -6.77 -36.27 2.93
N PRO A 60 -6.96 -36.17 1.61
CA PRO A 60 -6.78 -37.32 0.71
C PRO A 60 -5.31 -37.66 0.48
N TYR A 61 -4.40 -36.67 0.53
CA TYR A 61 -2.99 -36.85 0.19
C TYR A 61 -2.03 -36.18 1.17
N ARG A 62 -0.87 -36.82 1.39
CA ARG A 62 0.15 -36.35 2.33
C ARG A 62 0.87 -35.07 1.88
N TRP A 63 0.91 -34.80 0.58
CA TRP A 63 1.58 -33.61 0.02
C TRP A 63 0.75 -32.32 0.18
N ILE A 64 -0.55 -32.45 0.45
CA ILE A 64 -1.41 -31.31 0.80
C ILE A 64 -1.13 -30.97 2.27
N SER A 65 -0.88 -29.70 2.57
CA SER A 65 -0.71 -29.26 3.96
C SER A 65 -2.04 -29.25 4.71
N ASP A 66 -2.01 -29.36 6.04
CA ASP A 66 -3.24 -29.32 6.86
C ASP A 66 -3.95 -27.97 6.71
N ILE A 67 -3.19 -26.86 6.68
CA ILE A 67 -3.71 -25.51 6.48
C ILE A 67 -4.40 -25.38 5.11
N THR A 68 -3.76 -25.87 4.04
CA THR A 68 -4.35 -25.88 2.69
C THR A 68 -5.66 -26.66 2.69
N TRP A 69 -5.67 -27.85 3.28
CA TRP A 69 -6.87 -28.68 3.31
C TRP A 69 -8.02 -28.01 4.07
N LEU A 70 -7.77 -27.43 5.25
CA LEU A 70 -8.77 -26.68 6.00
C LEU A 70 -9.31 -25.49 5.19
N ASN A 71 -8.47 -24.77 4.46
CA ASN A 71 -8.92 -23.69 3.57
C ASN A 71 -9.81 -24.20 2.44
N LEU A 72 -9.52 -25.37 1.87
CA LEU A 72 -10.35 -25.97 0.82
C LEU A 72 -11.69 -26.46 1.36
N VAL A 73 -11.71 -26.99 2.59
CA VAL A 73 -12.96 -27.35 3.27
C VAL A 73 -13.82 -26.11 3.48
N GLU A 74 -13.25 -25.01 3.97
CA GLU A 74 -14.00 -23.75 4.08
C GLU A 74 -14.48 -23.25 2.72
N LEU A 75 -13.62 -23.31 1.70
CA LEU A 75 -13.96 -22.90 0.33
C LEU A 75 -15.14 -23.70 -0.23
N SER A 76 -15.23 -25.00 0.08
CA SER A 76 -16.29 -25.89 -0.40
C SER A 76 -17.70 -25.52 0.07
N ASN A 77 -17.82 -24.68 1.10
CA ASN A 77 -19.11 -24.14 1.55
C ASN A 77 -19.71 -23.14 0.54
N LEU A 78 -18.90 -22.61 -0.38
CA LEU A 78 -19.36 -21.71 -1.43
C LEU A 78 -19.91 -22.53 -2.63
N PRO A 79 -21.06 -22.15 -3.21
CA PRO A 79 -21.71 -22.94 -4.27
C PRO A 79 -20.81 -23.31 -5.45
N GLN A 80 -19.96 -22.36 -5.89
CA GLN A 80 -19.03 -22.52 -7.01
C GLN A 80 -17.95 -23.58 -6.75
N PHE A 81 -17.67 -23.89 -5.48
CA PHE A 81 -16.59 -24.79 -5.06
C PHE A 81 -17.12 -26.04 -4.33
N SER A 82 -18.43 -26.26 -4.33
CA SER A 82 -19.08 -27.39 -3.63
C SER A 82 -18.50 -28.77 -3.98
N ALA A 83 -18.00 -28.95 -5.20
CA ALA A 83 -17.40 -30.20 -5.68
C ALA A 83 -15.87 -30.29 -5.46
N ILE A 84 -15.21 -29.25 -4.93
CA ILE A 84 -13.74 -29.15 -4.96
C ILE A 84 -13.07 -30.30 -4.22
N LEU A 85 -13.56 -30.70 -3.04
CA LEU A 85 -12.93 -31.76 -2.25
C LEU A 85 -12.97 -33.12 -2.99
N GLU A 86 -14.09 -33.41 -3.68
CA GLU A 86 -14.22 -34.63 -4.49
C GLU A 86 -13.31 -34.57 -5.72
N GLN A 87 -13.30 -33.44 -6.45
CA GLN A 87 -12.49 -33.25 -7.65
C GLN A 87 -11.00 -33.43 -7.37
N VAL A 88 -10.52 -32.87 -6.28
CA VAL A 88 -9.12 -33.02 -5.83
C VAL A 88 -8.78 -34.47 -5.54
N THR A 89 -9.68 -35.17 -4.86
CA THR A 89 -9.52 -36.59 -4.49
C THR A 89 -9.61 -37.51 -5.71
N ARG A 90 -10.35 -37.10 -6.75
CA ARG A 90 -10.49 -37.89 -7.98
C ARG A 90 -9.33 -37.64 -8.94
N ASN A 91 -8.88 -36.38 -9.06
CA ASN A 91 -7.95 -35.91 -10.08
C ASN A 91 -6.57 -35.51 -9.51
N GLU A 92 -6.04 -36.26 -8.55
CA GLU A 92 -4.79 -35.96 -7.83
C GLU A 92 -3.66 -35.47 -8.76
N LYS A 93 -3.38 -36.22 -9.82
CA LYS A 93 -2.22 -35.97 -10.70
C LYS A 93 -2.30 -34.58 -11.34
N GLN A 94 -3.49 -34.12 -11.72
CA GLN A 94 -3.66 -32.81 -12.34
C GLN A 94 -3.50 -31.69 -11.30
N TRP A 95 -4.16 -31.81 -10.15
CA TRP A 95 -4.05 -30.85 -9.05
C TRP A 95 -2.63 -30.72 -8.52
N LYS A 96 -1.94 -31.86 -8.36
CA LYS A 96 -0.53 -31.86 -7.97
C LYS A 96 0.35 -31.22 -9.03
N SER A 97 0.16 -31.57 -10.30
CA SER A 97 0.94 -30.99 -11.39
C SER A 97 0.73 -29.48 -11.53
N TRP A 98 -0.48 -28.98 -11.25
CA TRP A 98 -0.78 -27.56 -11.22
C TRP A 98 -0.13 -26.89 -10.01
N PHE A 99 -0.29 -27.46 -8.81
CA PHE A 99 0.31 -26.97 -7.58
C PHE A 99 1.84 -26.90 -7.63
N ASP A 100 2.49 -27.88 -8.25
CA ASP A 100 3.96 -27.96 -8.38
C ASP A 100 4.52 -26.97 -9.43
N LYS A 101 3.69 -26.21 -10.15
CA LYS A 101 4.16 -25.15 -11.05
C LYS A 101 4.77 -23.99 -10.27
N ARG A 102 5.65 -23.25 -10.92
CA ARG A 102 6.29 -22.06 -10.34
C ARG A 102 5.31 -20.89 -10.12
N CYS A 103 4.38 -20.73 -11.07
CA CYS A 103 3.36 -19.68 -11.08
C CYS A 103 1.99 -20.34 -11.36
N PRO A 104 1.44 -21.14 -10.44
CA PRO A 104 0.19 -21.88 -10.66
C PRO A 104 -0.99 -20.96 -10.99
N GLU A 105 -0.98 -19.71 -10.52
CA GLU A 105 -2.00 -18.72 -10.82
C GLU A 105 -2.02 -18.25 -12.28
N GLU A 106 -0.96 -18.50 -13.05
CA GLU A 106 -0.87 -18.22 -14.49
C GLU A 106 -1.20 -19.46 -15.36
N GLU A 107 -1.42 -20.60 -14.72
CA GLU A 107 -1.63 -21.88 -15.38
C GLU A 107 -3.11 -22.24 -15.42
N MET A 108 -3.51 -23.13 -16.34
CA MET A 108 -4.89 -23.62 -16.36
C MET A 108 -5.19 -24.40 -15.07
N ILE A 109 -6.07 -23.83 -14.26
CA ILE A 109 -6.66 -24.46 -13.09
C ILE A 109 -7.44 -25.72 -13.54
N PRO A 110 -7.21 -26.88 -12.90
CA PRO A 110 -7.89 -28.13 -13.21
C PRO A 110 -9.42 -28.07 -13.08
N ASP A 111 -10.09 -29.12 -13.56
CA ASP A 111 -11.52 -29.34 -13.37
C ASP A 111 -12.44 -28.21 -13.88
N GLY A 112 -11.97 -27.46 -14.87
CA GLY A 112 -12.75 -26.44 -15.58
C GLY A 112 -12.81 -25.08 -14.90
N TYR A 113 -12.18 -24.93 -13.72
CA TYR A 113 -12.19 -23.69 -12.94
C TYR A 113 -11.60 -22.49 -13.68
N SER A 114 -10.66 -22.70 -14.61
CA SER A 114 -10.13 -21.62 -15.46
C SER A 114 -11.19 -20.91 -16.30
N THR A 115 -12.29 -21.61 -16.61
CA THR A 115 -13.35 -21.10 -17.50
C THR A 115 -14.62 -20.72 -16.77
N SER A 116 -14.85 -21.28 -15.58
CA SER A 116 -16.08 -21.08 -14.82
C SER A 116 -15.97 -20.01 -13.73
N LEU A 117 -14.75 -19.65 -13.33
CA LEU A 117 -14.50 -18.66 -12.29
C LEU A 117 -14.13 -17.31 -12.91
N ASP A 118 -14.62 -16.24 -12.28
CA ASP A 118 -14.09 -14.90 -12.53
C ASP A 118 -12.79 -14.66 -11.73
N SER A 119 -12.20 -13.48 -11.92
CA SER A 119 -10.91 -13.16 -11.30
C SER A 119 -10.92 -13.20 -9.77
N PHE A 120 -12.04 -12.86 -9.12
CA PHE A 120 -12.14 -12.92 -7.66
C PHE A 120 -12.25 -14.35 -7.14
N ARG A 121 -13.06 -15.20 -7.80
CA ARG A 121 -13.15 -16.61 -7.43
C ARG A 121 -11.85 -17.37 -7.74
N CYS A 122 -11.13 -17.00 -8.80
CA CYS A 122 -9.75 -17.47 -9.01
C CYS A 122 -8.82 -17.04 -7.86
N LEU A 123 -8.92 -15.79 -7.40
CA LEU A 123 -8.17 -15.31 -6.23
C LEU A 123 -8.50 -16.09 -4.95
N LEU A 124 -9.77 -16.40 -4.70
CA LEU A 124 -10.19 -17.25 -3.58
C LEU A 124 -9.54 -18.63 -3.63
N LEU A 125 -9.59 -19.28 -4.80
CA LEU A 125 -9.02 -20.60 -4.98
C LEU A 125 -7.50 -20.58 -4.74
N VAL A 126 -6.78 -19.64 -5.36
CA VAL A 126 -5.33 -19.51 -5.16
C VAL A 126 -5.01 -19.20 -3.70
N ARG A 127 -5.76 -18.32 -3.03
CA ARG A 127 -5.56 -18.03 -1.60
C ARG A 127 -5.75 -19.26 -0.71
N CYS A 128 -6.72 -20.11 -1.02
CA CYS A 128 -6.98 -21.33 -0.25
C CYS A 128 -5.96 -22.43 -0.55
N TRP A 129 -5.50 -22.52 -1.79
CA TRP A 129 -4.63 -23.60 -2.27
C TRP A 129 -3.13 -23.28 -2.16
N CYS A 130 -2.72 -22.15 -2.73
CA CYS A 130 -1.35 -21.65 -2.86
C CYS A 130 -1.21 -20.29 -2.16
N PRO A 131 -1.21 -20.22 -0.81
CA PRO A 131 -1.22 -18.95 -0.08
C PRO A 131 -0.07 -18.01 -0.44
N ASP A 132 1.09 -18.55 -0.79
CA ASP A 132 2.28 -17.81 -1.25
C ASP A 132 2.09 -17.11 -2.60
N ARG A 133 1.14 -17.59 -3.41
CA ARG A 133 0.76 -17.01 -4.71
C ARG A 133 -0.45 -16.08 -4.64
N THR A 134 -0.95 -15.81 -3.44
CA THR A 134 -2.09 -14.88 -3.24
C THR A 134 -1.80 -13.48 -3.79
N LEU A 135 -0.62 -12.92 -3.52
CA LEU A 135 -0.30 -11.55 -3.95
C LEU A 135 -0.17 -11.41 -5.47
N PRO A 136 0.50 -12.31 -6.20
CA PRO A 136 0.43 -12.36 -7.66
C PRO A 136 -1.01 -12.41 -8.18
N GLN A 137 -1.84 -13.34 -7.69
CA GLN A 137 -3.22 -13.45 -8.16
C GLN A 137 -4.09 -12.24 -7.76
N ALA A 138 -3.77 -11.58 -6.64
CA ALA A 138 -4.44 -10.35 -6.23
C ALA A 138 -4.16 -9.20 -7.22
N ARG A 139 -2.97 -9.14 -7.83
CA ARG A 139 -2.69 -8.17 -8.90
C ARG A 139 -3.56 -8.41 -10.12
N ASN A 140 -3.73 -9.66 -10.54
CA ASN A 140 -4.62 -10.02 -11.65
C ASN A 140 -6.05 -9.56 -11.37
N TYR A 141 -6.55 -9.80 -10.15
CA TYR A 141 -7.86 -9.31 -9.72
C TYR A 141 -7.98 -7.79 -9.69
N ILE A 142 -6.97 -7.07 -9.19
CA ILE A 142 -6.97 -5.61 -9.20
C ILE A 142 -6.98 -5.07 -10.64
N ALA A 143 -6.18 -5.66 -11.54
CA ALA A 143 -6.12 -5.27 -12.94
C ALA A 143 -7.47 -5.49 -13.65
N ASP A 144 -8.11 -6.63 -13.42
CA ASP A 144 -9.43 -6.94 -14.00
C ASP A 144 -10.54 -6.00 -13.49
N THR A 145 -10.54 -5.69 -12.20
CA THR A 145 -11.59 -4.85 -11.58
C THR A 145 -11.37 -3.34 -11.75
N LEU A 146 -10.15 -2.85 -11.52
CA LEU A 146 -9.84 -1.41 -11.50
C LEU A 146 -9.01 -0.95 -12.71
N GLY A 147 -8.36 -1.86 -13.43
CA GLY A 147 -7.46 -1.59 -14.54
C GLY A 147 -5.97 -1.70 -14.16
N ASP A 148 -5.13 -2.00 -15.14
CA ASP A 148 -3.68 -2.22 -14.96
C ASP A 148 -2.97 -1.05 -14.25
N VAL A 149 -3.44 0.18 -14.46
CA VAL A 149 -2.90 1.40 -13.85
C VAL A 149 -2.92 1.41 -12.30
N TYR A 150 -3.71 0.53 -11.68
CA TYR A 150 -3.75 0.33 -10.22
C TYR A 150 -2.82 -0.79 -9.73
N THR A 151 -2.28 -1.60 -10.63
CA THR A 151 -1.24 -2.60 -10.32
C THR A 151 0.15 -2.07 -10.57
N GLU A 152 0.28 -1.09 -11.45
CA GLU A 152 1.50 -0.34 -11.69
C GLU A 152 1.88 0.49 -10.47
N GLY A 153 3.16 0.49 -10.11
CA GLY A 153 3.66 1.30 -9.01
C GLY A 153 3.51 2.79 -9.32
N VAL A 154 2.89 3.54 -8.41
CA VAL A 154 2.90 5.01 -8.50
C VAL A 154 4.31 5.52 -8.20
N ILE A 155 4.95 6.06 -9.23
CA ILE A 155 6.25 6.75 -9.12
C ILE A 155 6.02 8.11 -8.45
N LEU A 156 6.84 8.41 -7.45
CA LEU A 156 6.82 9.71 -6.79
C LEU A 156 7.38 10.78 -7.74
N ASP A 157 6.55 11.76 -8.08
CA ASP A 157 6.95 12.95 -8.83
C ASP A 157 6.98 14.15 -7.88
N LEU A 158 8.19 14.53 -7.45
CA LEU A 158 8.38 15.66 -6.54
C LEU A 158 7.97 16.99 -7.17
N ALA A 159 8.06 17.14 -8.49
CA ALA A 159 7.62 18.37 -9.16
C ALA A 159 6.10 18.51 -9.07
N LYS A 160 5.36 17.43 -9.35
CA LYS A 160 3.90 17.42 -9.21
C LYS A 160 3.47 17.63 -7.75
N VAL A 161 4.15 17.01 -6.78
CA VAL A 161 3.87 17.21 -5.34
C VAL A 161 4.08 18.68 -4.94
N TRP A 162 5.15 19.31 -5.45
CA TRP A 162 5.40 20.73 -5.22
C TRP A 162 4.34 21.62 -5.88
N GLU A 163 3.93 21.33 -7.12
CA GLU A 163 2.89 22.08 -7.85
C GLU A 163 1.52 22.02 -7.15
N GLU A 164 1.21 20.89 -6.50
CA GLU A 164 0.00 20.71 -5.70
C GLU A 164 0.05 21.39 -4.32
N SER A 165 1.23 21.82 -3.88
CA SER A 165 1.44 22.44 -2.57
C SER A 165 1.33 23.96 -2.60
N ASP A 166 1.01 24.57 -1.46
CA ASP A 166 1.05 26.01 -1.25
C ASP A 166 2.10 26.42 -0.20
N SER A 167 2.19 27.72 0.11
CA SER A 167 3.17 28.24 1.06
C SER A 167 2.86 27.93 2.53
N ARG A 168 1.68 27.37 2.83
CA ARG A 168 1.24 27.02 4.18
C ARG A 168 1.11 25.53 4.41
N THR A 169 1.29 24.71 3.38
CA THR A 169 1.21 23.26 3.43
C THR A 169 2.62 22.68 3.45
N PRO A 170 3.16 22.27 4.61
CA PRO A 170 4.47 21.64 4.67
C PRO A 170 4.48 20.32 3.91
N LEU A 171 5.60 20.03 3.25
CA LEU A 171 5.81 18.79 2.52
C LEU A 171 6.66 17.85 3.36
N VAL A 172 6.06 16.73 3.79
CA VAL A 172 6.72 15.76 4.68
C VAL A 172 7.16 14.51 3.89
N GLY A 173 8.46 14.27 3.86
CA GLY A 173 9.09 13.06 3.37
C GLY A 173 9.35 12.07 4.50
N MET A 174 8.61 10.95 4.51
CA MET A 174 8.88 9.85 5.42
C MET A 174 10.09 9.06 4.95
N LEU A 175 11.14 9.05 5.77
CA LEU A 175 12.37 8.33 5.51
C LEU A 175 12.14 6.81 5.64
N SER A 176 12.84 6.06 4.80
CA SER A 176 12.98 4.61 4.93
C SER A 176 14.44 4.22 4.64
N MET A 177 14.86 3.03 5.06
CA MET A 177 16.25 2.60 4.89
C MET A 177 16.67 2.70 3.42
N GLY A 178 17.66 3.56 3.14
CA GLY A 178 18.21 3.77 1.80
C GLY A 178 17.40 4.70 0.88
N ALA A 179 16.35 5.37 1.38
CA ALA A 179 15.56 6.32 0.60
C ALA A 179 15.34 7.64 1.37
N ASP A 180 16.15 8.64 1.03
CA ASP A 180 16.07 10.03 1.49
C ASP A 180 15.81 10.96 0.28
N PRO A 181 14.71 11.73 0.25
CA PRO A 181 14.37 12.60 -0.87
C PRO A 181 15.17 13.92 -0.91
N SER A 182 16.01 14.22 0.09
CA SER A 182 16.67 15.52 0.27
C SER A 182 17.42 15.98 -0.99
N SER A 183 18.26 15.10 -1.55
CA SER A 183 19.05 15.42 -2.75
C SER A 183 18.16 15.68 -3.98
N ASN A 184 17.04 14.97 -4.08
CA ASN A 184 16.07 15.16 -5.16
C ASN A 184 15.31 16.48 -5.00
N ILE A 185 15.00 16.89 -3.76
CA ILE A 185 14.38 18.18 -3.44
C ILE A 185 15.34 19.33 -3.80
N GLU A 186 16.61 19.25 -3.38
CA GLU A 186 17.63 20.25 -3.73
C GLU A 186 17.85 20.35 -5.24
N ALA A 187 17.91 19.21 -5.94
CA ALA A 187 18.03 19.17 -7.39
C ALA A 187 16.82 19.81 -8.09
N LEU A 188 15.61 19.58 -7.57
CA LEU A 188 14.39 20.20 -8.08
C LEU A 188 14.41 21.72 -7.87
N ALA A 189 14.79 22.20 -6.68
CA ALA A 189 14.92 23.63 -6.41
C ALA A 189 15.91 24.28 -7.39
N LYS A 190 17.08 23.66 -7.59
CA LYS A 190 18.10 24.12 -8.53
C LYS A 190 17.58 24.16 -9.97
N LYS A 191 16.84 23.14 -10.41
CA LYS A 191 16.22 23.08 -11.75
C LYS A 191 15.28 24.28 -11.98
N HIS A 192 14.52 24.67 -10.95
CA HIS A 192 13.59 25.80 -11.00
C HIS A 192 14.21 27.14 -10.58
N LYS A 193 15.53 27.17 -10.32
CA LYS A 193 16.27 28.36 -9.86
C LYS A 193 15.68 28.98 -8.58
N ILE A 194 15.17 28.13 -7.70
CA ILE A 194 14.65 28.50 -6.38
C ILE A 194 15.77 28.31 -5.37
N GLU A 195 16.00 29.29 -4.51
CA GLU A 195 16.94 29.16 -3.40
C GLU A 195 16.41 28.12 -2.40
N CYS A 196 17.24 27.14 -2.04
CA CYS A 196 16.89 26.08 -1.11
C CYS A 196 17.94 25.99 -0.01
N HIS A 197 17.51 26.17 1.23
CA HIS A 197 18.34 26.04 2.42
C HIS A 197 18.07 24.68 3.06
N ALA A 198 19.02 23.76 2.96
CA ALA A 198 18.95 22.47 3.63
C ALA A 198 19.66 22.53 4.99
N LEU A 199 19.01 22.00 6.02
CA LEU A 199 19.53 21.95 7.38
C LEU A 199 19.16 20.61 8.03
N SER A 200 20.16 19.82 8.41
CA SER A 200 19.93 18.63 9.23
C SER A 200 19.67 19.01 10.66
N MET A 201 18.53 18.58 11.18
CA MET A 201 18.17 18.75 12.58
C MET A 201 19.05 17.91 13.49
N GLY A 202 19.30 18.44 14.68
CA GLY A 202 20.23 17.92 15.67
C GLY A 202 20.42 18.97 16.76
N GLN A 203 21.21 18.64 17.78
CA GLN A 203 21.37 19.50 18.95
C GLN A 203 21.89 20.90 18.56
N GLY A 204 21.13 21.95 18.90
CA GLY A 204 21.53 23.35 18.70
C GLY A 204 21.24 23.91 17.30
N GLN A 205 20.63 23.13 16.41
CA GLN A 205 20.28 23.59 15.05
C GLN A 205 19.01 24.44 15.02
N GLU A 206 18.22 24.43 16.09
CA GLU A 206 16.92 25.11 16.17
C GLU A 206 17.06 26.64 16.00
N VAL A 207 18.16 27.22 16.46
CA VAL A 207 18.43 28.66 16.31
C VAL A 207 18.66 29.04 14.85
N HIS A 208 19.38 28.19 14.10
CA HIS A 208 19.66 28.39 12.69
C HIS A 208 18.39 28.18 11.85
N ALA A 209 17.64 27.12 12.15
CA ALA A 209 16.37 26.83 11.52
C ALA A 209 15.36 27.98 11.68
N ARG A 210 15.24 28.59 12.87
CA ARG A 210 14.36 29.76 13.07
C ARG A 210 14.77 30.95 12.21
N ARG A 211 16.07 31.24 12.11
CA ARG A 211 16.56 32.35 11.28
C ARG A 211 16.22 32.10 9.80
N LEU A 212 16.50 30.91 9.29
CA LEU A 212 16.22 30.54 7.91
C LEU A 212 14.72 30.53 7.62
N LEU A 213 13.90 30.09 8.58
CA LEU A 213 12.45 30.15 8.49
C LEU A 213 11.98 31.60 8.32
N GLN A 214 12.38 32.51 9.22
CA GLN A 214 11.99 33.91 9.14
C GLN A 214 12.42 34.58 7.83
N GLN A 215 13.63 34.26 7.35
CA GLN A 215 14.10 34.71 6.05
C GLN A 215 13.20 34.18 4.91
N GLY A 216 12.91 32.88 4.90
CA GLY A 216 12.08 32.23 3.87
C GLY A 216 10.63 32.71 3.87
N LEU A 217 10.03 32.96 5.05
CA LEU A 217 8.68 33.49 5.17
C LEU A 217 8.56 34.89 4.53
N GLN A 218 9.61 35.71 4.58
CA GLN A 218 9.63 37.07 4.02
C GLN A 218 10.07 37.10 2.55
N GLN A 219 11.10 36.33 2.19
CA GLN A 219 11.80 36.43 0.91
C GLN A 219 11.41 35.32 -0.09
N GLY A 220 10.72 34.27 0.37
CA GLY A 220 10.45 33.07 -0.41
C GLY A 220 11.60 32.07 -0.39
N GLY A 221 11.52 31.09 -1.29
CA GLY A 221 12.50 29.99 -1.35
C GLY A 221 12.08 28.78 -0.50
N TRP A 222 12.92 27.76 -0.48
CA TRP A 222 12.63 26.50 0.19
C TRP A 222 13.49 26.36 1.44
N LEU A 223 12.88 25.93 2.54
CA LEU A 223 13.57 25.46 3.72
C LEU A 223 13.39 23.94 3.81
N LEU A 224 14.48 23.19 3.74
CA LEU A 224 14.49 21.74 3.90
C LEU A 224 15.08 21.40 5.28
N LEU A 225 14.23 20.95 6.19
CA LEU A 225 14.63 20.44 7.50
C LEU A 225 14.76 18.93 7.43
N GLN A 226 15.97 18.41 7.64
CA GLN A 226 16.24 16.98 7.54
C GLN A 226 16.25 16.33 8.93
N ASN A 227 15.91 15.06 9.02
CA ASN A 227 15.97 14.28 10.27
C ASN A 227 15.16 14.88 11.44
N CYS A 228 13.99 15.44 11.17
CA CYS A 228 13.18 16.14 12.18
C CYS A 228 12.67 15.24 13.33
N HIS A 229 12.73 13.92 13.18
CA HIS A 229 12.49 12.98 14.28
C HIS A 229 13.46 13.19 15.47
N LEU A 230 14.60 13.85 15.26
CA LEU A 230 15.56 14.22 16.30
C LEU A 230 15.15 15.47 17.11
N SER A 231 14.16 16.24 16.64
CA SER A 231 13.74 17.51 17.23
C SER A 231 12.23 17.76 17.04
N LEU A 232 11.39 16.85 17.53
CA LEU A 232 9.93 16.89 17.29
C LEU A 232 9.24 18.11 17.89
N ASP A 233 9.60 18.53 19.10
CA ASP A 233 9.00 19.71 19.75
C ASP A 233 9.25 20.98 18.91
N PHE A 234 10.43 21.06 18.28
CA PHE A 234 10.77 22.16 17.40
C PHE A 234 10.06 22.09 16.04
N LEU A 235 9.84 20.88 15.51
CA LEU A 235 9.04 20.71 14.30
C LEU A 235 7.61 21.22 14.52
N THR A 236 7.01 20.93 15.68
CA THR A 236 5.71 21.48 16.09
C THR A 236 5.71 23.01 16.03
N GLU A 237 6.68 23.64 16.70
CA GLU A 237 6.82 25.09 16.75
C GLU A 237 6.94 25.73 15.36
N ILE A 238 7.78 25.18 14.48
CA ILE A 238 7.96 25.71 13.11
C ILE A 238 6.67 25.63 12.31
N VAL A 239 5.95 24.51 12.43
CA VAL A 239 4.73 24.28 11.66
C VAL A 239 3.62 25.22 12.13
N GLU A 240 3.46 25.36 13.45
CA GLU A 240 2.55 26.37 14.03
C GLU A 240 2.93 27.77 13.55
N THR A 241 4.22 28.12 13.53
CA THR A 241 4.70 29.40 13.01
C THR A 241 4.31 29.63 11.55
N VAL A 242 4.46 28.63 10.68
CA VAL A 242 4.08 28.72 9.25
C VAL A 242 2.56 28.91 9.10
N LEU A 243 1.77 28.24 9.93
CA LEU A 243 0.30 28.30 9.88
C LEU A 243 -0.25 29.61 10.44
N GLU A 244 0.37 30.18 11.48
CA GLU A 244 -0.12 31.37 12.19
C GLU A 244 0.41 32.68 11.62
N THR A 245 1.58 32.67 10.97
CA THR A 245 2.18 33.89 10.41
C THR A 245 1.24 34.53 9.38
N GLU A 246 0.87 35.79 9.53
CA GLU A 246 -0.10 36.46 8.63
C GLU A 246 0.37 36.51 7.17
N ASN A 247 1.62 36.95 6.96
CA ASN A 247 2.19 37.16 5.64
C ASN A 247 3.29 36.14 5.37
N VAL A 248 2.99 35.18 4.50
CA VAL A 248 3.95 34.17 4.02
C VAL A 248 4.18 34.39 2.53
N HIS A 249 5.44 34.49 2.12
CA HIS A 249 5.79 34.65 0.72
C HIS A 249 5.25 33.48 -0.11
N SER A 250 4.64 33.77 -1.26
CA SER A 250 3.93 32.76 -2.08
C SER A 250 4.82 31.63 -2.62
N GLN A 251 6.11 31.92 -2.82
CA GLN A 251 7.12 30.95 -3.25
C GLN A 251 7.77 30.18 -2.08
N PHE A 252 7.44 30.51 -0.83
CA PHE A 252 7.97 29.79 0.32
C PHE A 252 7.47 28.35 0.31
N ARG A 253 8.34 27.37 0.57
CA ARG A 253 7.94 25.99 0.87
C ARG A 253 8.76 25.44 2.01
N LEU A 254 8.09 24.81 2.97
CA LEU A 254 8.72 24.05 4.03
C LEU A 254 8.74 22.57 3.64
N TRP A 255 9.93 22.00 3.53
CA TRP A 255 10.15 20.56 3.34
C TRP A 255 10.70 19.97 4.63
N VAL A 256 10.20 18.80 5.01
CA VAL A 256 10.55 18.10 6.24
C VAL A 256 10.90 16.66 5.88
N THR A 257 12.04 16.16 6.33
CA THR A 257 12.32 14.71 6.30
C THR A 257 12.36 14.15 7.71
N THR A 258 11.70 13.02 7.91
CA THR A 258 11.55 12.41 9.24
C THR A 258 11.39 10.90 9.17
N GLU A 259 11.82 10.19 10.21
CA GLU A 259 11.43 8.79 10.41
C GLU A 259 10.07 8.72 11.11
N VAL A 260 9.46 7.54 11.09
CA VAL A 260 8.22 7.28 11.85
C VAL A 260 8.53 7.41 13.33
N HIS A 261 7.75 8.23 14.02
CA HIS A 261 7.85 8.39 15.46
C HIS A 261 6.46 8.48 16.10
N GLN A 262 6.24 7.80 17.23
CA GLN A 262 4.92 7.74 17.89
C GLN A 262 4.40 9.10 18.34
N LYS A 263 5.31 10.04 18.63
CA LYS A 263 4.99 11.42 19.02
C LYS A 263 4.93 12.40 17.84
N PHE A 264 5.04 11.91 16.61
CA PHE A 264 4.93 12.78 15.44
C PHE A 264 3.50 13.34 15.35
N LEU A 265 3.38 14.62 15.00
CA LEU A 265 2.08 15.29 15.00
C LEU A 265 1.18 14.72 13.90
N ILE A 266 0.01 14.21 14.29
CA ILE A 266 -0.98 13.71 13.35
C ILE A 266 -1.53 14.85 12.48
N ASN A 267 -1.66 16.05 13.04
CA ASN A 267 -2.15 17.24 12.32
C ASN A 267 -1.25 17.65 11.14
N LEU A 268 0.02 17.23 11.13
CA LEU A 268 0.93 17.43 10.01
C LEU A 268 0.69 16.46 8.84
N LEU A 269 -0.09 15.41 9.07
CA LEU A 269 -0.37 14.34 8.11
C LEU A 269 -1.83 14.36 7.61
N GLN A 270 -2.65 15.29 8.11
CA GLN A 270 -4.07 15.47 7.79
C GLN A 270 -4.28 16.70 6.91
#